data_AF-A0A815FX81-F1
#
_entry.id   AF-A0A815FX81-F1
#
_cell.length_a   1.000
_cell.length_b   1.000
_cell.length_c   1.000
_cell.angle_alpha   90.00
_cell.angle_beta   90.00
_cell.angle_gamma   90.00
#
_symmetry.space_group_name_H-M   'P 1'
#
loop_
_entity.id
_entity.type
_entity.pdbx_description
1 polymer ?
#
loop_
_entity_poly.entity_id
_entity_poly.type
_entity_poly.pdbx_seq_one_letter_code
_entity_poly.pdbx_strand_id
1 'polypeptide(L)'
;MRMPRKLVAVSAIDPETGHISMRRSHPMINNFNEYIISACRSNMDIKFIWTGSDATALVYYITDYVTKMSLCFHDTFALVQKGITSMNNSFHHSENESAIEKSRKLVLRCYNTLASQQELSGAQVAFYLMNWEDHYTTHKFQGLCLIQTELFLQSELNEIRTKQKPTFTVHGKY
;
A
#
# COMPACT_ATOMS: atom_id res chain seq x y z
N MET A 1 20.71 -12.73 -0.17
CA MET A 1 21.55 -13.60 0.70
C MET A 1 22.25 -14.63 -0.15
N ARG A 2 23.58 -14.74 -0.04
CA ARG A 2 24.35 -15.66 -0.88
C ARG A 2 24.55 -16.99 -0.16
N MET A 3 24.08 -18.05 -0.78
CA MET A 3 24.43 -19.42 -0.43
C MET A 3 25.63 -19.85 -1.28
N PRO A 4 26.53 -20.72 -0.80
CA PRO A 4 26.58 -21.35 0.53
C PRO A 4 27.07 -20.41 1.64
N ARG A 5 26.61 -20.60 2.89
CA ARG A 5 27.08 -19.83 4.04
C ARG A 5 28.31 -20.45 4.71
N LYS A 6 29.11 -19.62 5.36
CA LYS A 6 30.26 -20.04 6.19
C LYS A 6 29.79 -20.96 7.32
N LEU A 7 30.48 -22.09 7.51
CA LEU A 7 30.27 -22.97 8.66
C LEU A 7 30.85 -22.33 9.92
N VAL A 8 30.16 -22.53 11.04
CA VAL A 8 30.54 -21.98 12.34
C VAL A 8 30.33 -23.08 13.36
N ALA A 9 31.40 -23.52 14.02
CA ALA A 9 31.33 -24.66 14.93
C ALA A 9 30.56 -24.37 16.23
N VAL A 10 30.66 -23.13 16.74
CA VAL A 10 30.08 -22.70 18.02
C VAL A 10 29.52 -21.30 17.89
N SER A 11 28.40 -21.02 18.56
CA SER A 11 27.85 -19.66 18.62
C SER A 11 28.74 -18.77 19.48
N ALA A 12 29.14 -17.61 18.96
CA ALA A 12 30.04 -16.68 19.66
C ALA A 12 29.69 -15.23 19.29
N ILE A 13 30.01 -14.32 20.21
CA ILE A 13 29.90 -12.88 20.01
C ILE A 13 31.33 -12.36 19.89
N ASP A 14 31.60 -11.61 18.83
CA ASP A 14 32.86 -10.91 18.68
C ASP A 14 32.90 -9.72 19.65
N PRO A 15 33.83 -9.67 20.62
CA PRO A 15 33.88 -8.63 21.63
C PRO A 15 34.22 -7.23 21.07
N GLU A 16 34.90 -7.14 19.93
CA GLU A 16 35.29 -5.85 19.35
C GLU A 16 34.18 -5.24 18.49
N THR A 17 33.53 -6.07 17.66
CA THR A 17 32.51 -5.61 16.72
C THR A 17 31.08 -5.78 17.23
N GLY A 18 30.89 -6.58 18.28
CA GLY A 18 29.56 -7.00 18.76
C GLY A 18 28.84 -7.97 17.81
N HIS A 19 29.52 -8.48 16.76
CA HIS A 19 28.88 -9.34 15.77
C HIS A 19 28.57 -10.73 16.35
N ILE A 20 27.32 -11.16 16.22
CA ILE A 20 26.84 -12.46 16.72
C ILE A 20 26.93 -13.50 15.60
N SER A 21 27.81 -14.49 15.78
CA SER A 21 27.90 -15.65 14.91
C SER A 21 27.17 -16.83 15.54
N MET A 22 26.19 -17.41 14.83
CA MET A 22 25.49 -18.61 15.29
C MET A 22 26.16 -19.87 14.75
N ARG A 23 26.20 -20.93 15.56
CA ARG A 23 26.62 -22.26 15.12
C ARG A 23 25.82 -22.69 13.88
N ARG A 24 26.54 -23.18 12.87
CA ARG A 24 25.99 -23.69 11.62
C ARG A 24 26.71 -24.97 11.22
N SER A 25 25.96 -26.07 11.19
CA SER A 25 26.45 -27.41 10.80
C SER A 25 26.39 -27.67 9.30
N HIS A 26 25.55 -26.95 8.55
CA HIS A 26 25.40 -27.15 7.10
C HIS A 26 25.34 -25.80 6.36
N PRO A 27 26.06 -25.64 5.23
CA PRO A 27 26.19 -24.34 4.55
C PRO A 27 24.90 -23.89 3.84
N MET A 28 23.99 -24.82 3.55
CA MET A 28 22.70 -24.53 2.89
C MET A 28 21.56 -24.30 3.89
N ILE A 29 21.83 -24.36 5.20
CA ILE A 29 20.82 -24.17 6.23
C ILE A 29 20.79 -22.70 6.65
N ASN A 30 19.56 -22.15 6.68
CA ASN A 30 19.30 -20.83 7.24
C ASN A 30 19.42 -20.84 8.77
N ASN A 31 19.54 -19.66 9.37
CA ASN A 31 19.41 -19.56 10.81
C ASN A 31 17.95 -19.81 11.20
N PHE A 32 17.72 -20.66 12.20
CA PHE A 32 16.39 -21.03 12.66
C PHE A 32 16.36 -21.12 14.19
N ASN A 33 15.14 -21.15 14.73
CA ASN A 33 14.83 -21.44 16.11
C ASN A 33 14.05 -22.77 16.14
N GLU A 34 14.46 -23.71 16.98
CA GLU A 34 13.88 -25.06 17.02
C GLU A 34 12.39 -25.08 17.41
N TYR A 35 11.97 -24.18 18.30
CA TYR A 35 10.58 -24.11 18.75
C TYR A 35 9.69 -23.47 17.68
N ILE A 36 10.15 -22.36 17.08
CA ILE A 36 9.37 -21.65 16.07
C ILE A 36 9.25 -22.50 14.79
N ILE A 37 10.32 -23.18 14.36
CA ILE A 37 10.24 -24.04 13.17
C ILE A 37 9.30 -25.22 13.39
N SER A 38 9.27 -25.77 14.60
CA SER A 38 8.35 -26.85 14.97
C SER A 38 6.89 -26.38 14.99
N ALA A 39 6.63 -25.19 15.55
CA ALA A 39 5.30 -24.62 15.65
C ALA A 39 4.75 -24.16 14.28
N CYS A 40 5.56 -23.41 13.51
CA CYS A 40 5.14 -22.82 12.24
C CYS A 40 5.25 -23.80 11.07
N ARG A 41 6.04 -24.87 11.20
CA ARG A 41 6.29 -25.89 10.16
C ARG A 41 6.69 -25.28 8.80
N SER A 42 7.34 -24.12 8.81
CA SER A 42 7.72 -23.35 7.64
C SER A 42 9.20 -22.99 7.69
N ASN A 43 9.79 -22.72 6.52
CA ASN A 43 11.19 -22.31 6.43
C ASN A 43 11.40 -20.96 7.13
N MET A 44 12.52 -20.83 7.84
CA MET A 44 12.85 -19.60 8.58
C MET A 44 14.22 -19.05 8.18
N ASP A 45 14.38 -17.74 8.29
CA ASP A 45 15.68 -17.07 8.21
C ASP A 45 15.79 -16.00 9.30
N ILE A 46 16.20 -16.41 10.50
CA ILE A 46 16.31 -15.54 11.67
C ILE A 46 17.67 -14.82 11.67
N LYS A 47 17.65 -13.49 11.85
CA LYS A 47 18.85 -12.66 11.91
C LYS A 47 18.85 -11.80 13.16
N PHE A 48 20.00 -11.75 13.83
CA PHE A 48 20.25 -10.77 14.87
C PHE A 48 20.67 -9.46 14.22
N ILE A 49 20.05 -8.36 14.65
CA ILE A 49 20.39 -7.01 14.20
C ILE A 49 21.01 -6.32 15.41
N TRP A 50 22.34 -6.34 15.47
CA TRP A 50 23.08 -5.79 16.60
C TRP A 50 23.94 -4.59 16.21
N THR A 51 24.43 -4.57 14.97
CA THR A 51 25.28 -3.48 14.46
C THR A 51 24.48 -2.49 13.62
N GLY A 52 24.95 -1.25 13.53
CA GLY A 52 24.35 -0.22 12.67
C GLY A 52 24.32 -0.64 11.20
N SER A 53 25.37 -1.33 10.72
CA SER A 53 25.42 -1.89 9.36
C SER A 53 24.35 -2.95 9.11
N ASP A 54 24.08 -3.83 10.08
CA ASP A 54 23.02 -4.83 9.97
C ASP A 54 21.64 -4.17 9.94
N ALA A 55 21.45 -3.13 10.75
CA ALA A 55 20.21 -2.36 10.77
C ALA A 55 19.97 -1.63 9.43
N THR A 56 21.00 -0.98 8.89
CA THR A 56 20.92 -0.35 7.56
C THR A 56 20.62 -1.38 6.47
N ALA A 57 21.30 -2.53 6.47
CA ALA A 57 21.04 -3.60 5.50
C ALA A 57 19.61 -4.16 5.62
N LEU A 58 19.08 -4.26 6.84
CA LEU A 58 17.69 -4.65 7.09
C LEU A 58 16.72 -3.61 6.52
N VAL A 59 16.95 -2.32 6.78
CA VAL A 59 16.10 -1.24 6.25
C VAL A 59 16.06 -1.33 4.73
N TYR A 60 17.20 -1.44 4.06
CA TYR A 60 17.23 -1.62 2.61
C TYR A 60 16.47 -2.87 2.16
N TYR A 61 16.64 -3.99 2.85
CA TYR A 61 15.93 -5.23 2.52
C TYR A 61 14.41 -5.09 2.68
N ILE A 62 13.94 -4.51 3.78
CA ILE A 62 12.52 -4.28 4.03
C ILE A 62 11.97 -3.29 3.01
N THR A 63 12.67 -2.17 2.77
CA THR A 63 12.26 -1.19 1.79
C THR A 63 12.15 -1.84 0.41
N ASP A 64 13.19 -2.53 -0.06
CA ASP A 64 13.17 -3.21 -1.37
C ASP A 64 11.99 -4.20 -1.47
N TYR A 65 11.71 -4.95 -0.39
CA TYR A 65 10.59 -5.87 -0.35
C TYR A 65 9.21 -5.19 -0.36
N VAL A 66 9.04 -4.12 0.43
CA VAL A 66 7.79 -3.34 0.52
C VAL A 66 7.56 -2.55 -0.77
N THR A 67 8.62 -2.01 -1.37
CA THR A 67 8.57 -1.29 -2.64
C THR A 67 8.58 -2.21 -3.85
N LYS A 68 8.68 -3.53 -3.65
CA LYS A 68 8.61 -4.50 -4.73
C LYS A 68 7.24 -4.35 -5.39
N MET A 69 7.23 -3.71 -6.54
CA MET A 69 6.00 -3.48 -7.30
C MET A 69 5.31 -4.83 -7.49
N SER A 70 4.03 -4.91 -7.12
CA SER A 70 3.22 -6.11 -7.33
C SER A 70 3.05 -6.41 -8.82
N LEU A 71 3.16 -5.38 -9.67
CA LEU A 71 3.01 -5.48 -11.11
C LEU A 71 4.31 -5.09 -11.81
N CYS A 72 4.75 -5.92 -12.76
CA CYS A 72 5.92 -5.60 -13.57
C CYS A 72 5.65 -4.37 -14.45
N PHE A 73 6.69 -3.59 -14.73
CA PHE A 73 6.55 -2.35 -15.52
C PHE A 73 5.96 -2.58 -16.91
N HIS A 74 6.27 -3.71 -17.56
CA HIS A 74 5.74 -4.06 -18.88
C HIS A 74 4.23 -4.32 -18.87
N ASP A 75 3.72 -4.97 -17.82
CA ASP A 75 2.27 -5.20 -17.65
C ASP A 75 1.55 -3.88 -17.38
N THR A 76 2.13 -3.03 -16.53
CA THR A 76 1.60 -1.69 -16.24
C THR A 76 1.47 -0.87 -17.53
N PHE A 77 2.49 -0.90 -18.38
CA PHE A 77 2.49 -0.22 -19.68
C PHE A 77 1.40 -0.76 -20.62
N ALA A 78 1.29 -2.09 -20.76
CA ALA A 78 0.28 -2.72 -21.59
C ALA A 78 -1.15 -2.37 -21.13
N LEU A 79 -1.38 -2.33 -19.83
CA LEU A 79 -2.67 -1.96 -19.24
C LEU A 79 -3.02 -0.48 -19.46
N VAL A 80 -2.05 0.42 -19.37
CA VAL A 80 -2.24 1.84 -19.70
C VAL A 80 -2.55 2.00 -21.19
N GLN A 81 -1.83 1.31 -22.07
CA GLN A 81 -2.10 1.30 -23.51
C GLN A 81 -3.52 0.79 -23.82
N LYS A 82 -3.98 -0.26 -23.13
CA LYS A 82 -5.35 -0.76 -23.20
C LYS A 82 -6.36 0.30 -22.75
N GLY A 83 -6.08 1.02 -21.66
CA GLY A 83 -6.89 2.14 -21.17
C GLY A 83 -7.06 3.25 -22.21
N ILE A 84 -5.96 3.69 -22.82
CA ILE A 84 -5.91 4.69 -23.89
C ILE A 84 -6.72 4.23 -25.12
N THR A 85 -6.49 2.99 -25.57
CA THR A 85 -7.19 2.44 -26.74
C THR A 85 -8.70 2.36 -26.49
N SER A 86 -9.13 1.97 -25.29
CA SER A 86 -10.56 1.93 -24.94
C SER A 86 -11.22 3.32 -24.93
N MET A 87 -10.45 4.37 -24.61
CA MET A 87 -10.92 5.75 -24.67
C MET A 87 -11.12 6.21 -26.13
N ASN A 88 -10.16 5.91 -27.00
CA ASN A 88 -10.24 6.23 -28.43
C ASN A 88 -11.39 5.48 -29.13
N ASN A 89 -11.66 4.24 -28.74
CA ASN A 89 -12.74 3.43 -29.30
C ASN A 89 -14.13 3.78 -28.74
N SER A 90 -14.21 4.55 -27.65
CA SER A 90 -15.49 5.00 -27.10
C SER A 90 -16.06 6.09 -28.01
N PHE A 91 -16.97 5.72 -28.91
CA PHE A 91 -17.63 6.55 -29.93
C PHE A 91 -18.43 7.77 -29.40
N HIS A 92 -18.42 8.04 -28.09
CA HIS A 92 -19.04 9.22 -27.47
C HIS A 92 -17.98 10.31 -27.26
N HIS A 93 -17.47 10.88 -28.35
CA HIS A 93 -16.71 12.12 -28.26
C HIS A 93 -17.73 13.26 -28.09
N SER A 94 -17.98 13.67 -26.85
CA SER A 94 -18.62 14.97 -26.58
C SER A 94 -17.68 16.04 -27.15
N GLU A 95 -18.04 16.65 -28.29
CA GLU A 95 -17.24 17.69 -28.93
C GLU A 95 -17.04 18.93 -28.01
N ASN A 96 -17.86 19.07 -26.97
CA ASN A 96 -17.83 20.17 -26.01
C ASN A 96 -16.96 19.92 -24.75
N GLU A 97 -16.25 18.80 -24.67
CA GLU A 97 -15.52 18.43 -23.45
C GLU A 97 -14.15 19.13 -23.35
N SER A 98 -13.90 19.82 -22.23
CA SER A 98 -12.67 20.57 -22.01
C SER A 98 -11.45 19.63 -22.02
N ALA A 99 -10.31 20.11 -22.51
CA ALA A 99 -9.06 19.33 -22.50
C ALA A 99 -8.68 18.82 -21.10
N ILE A 100 -9.07 19.56 -20.05
CA ILE A 100 -8.87 19.17 -18.65
C ILE A 100 -9.77 17.99 -18.26
N GLU A 101 -11.02 17.96 -18.73
CA GLU A 101 -11.96 16.88 -18.42
C GLU A 101 -11.56 15.59 -19.16
N LYS A 102 -11.12 15.72 -20.42
CA LYS A 102 -10.56 14.61 -21.19
C LYS A 102 -9.34 14.00 -20.51
N SER A 103 -8.41 14.81 -20.00
CA SER A 103 -7.23 14.31 -19.30
C SER A 103 -7.57 13.63 -17.97
N ARG A 104 -8.50 14.19 -17.19
CA ARG A 104 -9.01 13.56 -15.95
C ARG A 104 -9.65 12.20 -16.24
N LYS A 105 -10.49 12.10 -17.28
CA LYS A 105 -11.10 10.84 -17.69
C LYS A 105 -10.07 9.81 -18.13
N LEU A 106 -9.05 10.22 -18.88
CA LEU A 106 -7.97 9.34 -19.30
C LEU A 106 -7.24 8.74 -18.09
N VAL A 107 -6.81 9.60 -17.15
CA VAL A 107 -6.11 9.16 -15.93
C VAL A 107 -6.97 8.20 -15.12
N LEU A 108 -8.25 8.54 -14.91
CA LEU A 108 -9.19 7.71 -14.16
C LEU A 108 -9.39 6.34 -14.83
N ARG A 109 -9.47 6.30 -16.16
CA ARG A 109 -9.67 5.07 -16.92
C ARG A 109 -8.44 4.18 -16.91
N CYS A 110 -7.25 4.76 -17.04
CA CYS A 110 -5.98 4.05 -16.85
C CYS A 110 -5.87 3.49 -15.44
N TYR A 111 -6.19 4.30 -14.42
CA TYR A 111 -6.19 3.86 -13.03
C TYR A 111 -7.18 2.71 -12.78
N ASN A 112 -8.43 2.83 -13.22
CA ASN A 112 -9.42 1.77 -13.07
C ASN A 112 -9.02 0.50 -13.80
N THR A 113 -8.38 0.62 -14.98
CA THR A 113 -7.86 -0.53 -15.73
C THR A 113 -6.74 -1.23 -14.94
N LEU A 114 -5.80 -0.47 -14.38
CA LEU A 114 -4.72 -0.99 -13.53
C LEU A 114 -5.28 -1.66 -12.26
N ALA A 115 -6.17 -0.99 -11.55
CA ALA A 115 -6.80 -1.50 -10.34
C ALA A 115 -7.60 -2.78 -10.61
N SER A 116 -8.30 -2.87 -11.75
CA SER A 116 -9.07 -4.05 -12.12
C SER A 116 -8.23 -5.29 -12.47
N GLN A 117 -6.95 -5.09 -12.80
CA GLN A 117 -6.03 -6.14 -13.21
C GLN A 117 -4.93 -6.36 -12.17
N GLN A 118 -5.11 -5.83 -10.96
CA GLN A 118 -4.20 -6.05 -9.86
C GLN A 118 -4.22 -7.52 -9.46
N GLU A 119 -3.06 -8.17 -9.52
CA GLU A 119 -2.90 -9.55 -9.06
C GLU A 119 -2.99 -9.60 -7.53
N LEU A 120 -3.79 -10.55 -7.03
CA LEU A 120 -3.90 -10.87 -5.61
C LEU A 120 -3.16 -12.17 -5.33
N SER A 121 -2.51 -12.27 -4.17
CA SER A 121 -1.87 -13.52 -3.75
C SER A 121 -2.93 -14.61 -3.57
N GLY A 122 -2.64 -15.84 -3.99
CA GLY A 122 -3.56 -16.97 -3.81
C GLY A 122 -3.96 -17.19 -2.35
N ALA A 123 -3.07 -16.86 -1.40
CA ALA A 123 -3.38 -16.89 0.03
C ALA A 123 -4.42 -15.83 0.41
N GLN A 124 -4.33 -14.62 -0.15
CA GLN A 124 -5.32 -13.56 0.08
C GLN A 124 -6.67 -13.94 -0.52
N VAL A 125 -6.70 -14.51 -1.73
CA VAL A 125 -7.94 -14.97 -2.35
C VAL A 125 -8.59 -16.08 -1.52
N ALA A 126 -7.82 -17.07 -1.07
CA ALA A 126 -8.32 -18.11 -0.19
C ALA A 126 -8.88 -17.54 1.12
N PHE A 127 -8.19 -16.58 1.72
CA PHE A 127 -8.62 -15.90 2.93
C PHE A 127 -9.97 -15.17 2.76
N TYR A 128 -10.15 -14.45 1.64
CA TYR A 128 -11.42 -13.81 1.29
C TYR A 128 -12.53 -14.84 1.02
N LEU A 129 -12.24 -15.93 0.30
CA LEU A 129 -13.21 -17.00 0.03
C LEU A 129 -13.68 -17.71 1.30
N MET A 130 -12.79 -17.84 2.29
CA MET A 130 -13.10 -18.40 3.61
C MET A 130 -13.84 -17.41 4.52
N ASN A 131 -14.11 -16.18 4.04
CA ASN A 131 -14.77 -15.11 4.79
C ASN A 131 -14.08 -14.82 6.13
N TRP A 132 -12.75 -14.86 6.14
CA TRP A 132 -11.95 -14.46 7.29
C TRP A 132 -11.69 -12.94 7.27
N GLU A 133 -11.59 -12.32 8.45
CA GLU A 133 -11.35 -10.88 8.57
C GLU A 133 -9.90 -10.54 8.26
N ASP A 134 -9.67 -9.65 7.29
CA ASP A 134 -8.35 -9.27 6.80
C ASP A 134 -7.67 -8.18 7.66
N HIS A 135 -8.31 -7.81 8.77
CA HIS A 135 -7.86 -6.76 9.66
C HIS A 135 -8.13 -7.12 11.12
N TYR A 136 -7.24 -6.68 12.00
CA TYR A 136 -7.47 -6.67 13.43
C TYR A 136 -7.81 -5.26 13.87
N THR A 137 -9.02 -5.02 14.38
CA THR A 137 -9.41 -3.72 14.91
C THR A 137 -9.81 -3.82 16.37
N THR A 138 -9.18 -3.01 17.22
CA THR A 138 -9.58 -2.87 18.64
C THR A 138 -10.94 -2.19 18.78
N HIS A 139 -11.38 -1.44 17.77
CA HIS A 139 -12.58 -0.61 17.81
C HIS A 139 -13.47 -0.88 16.60
N LYS A 140 -14.79 -0.73 16.79
CA LYS A 140 -15.75 -0.80 15.70
C LYS A 140 -15.81 0.56 15.02
N PHE A 141 -15.38 0.62 13.77
CA PHE A 141 -15.50 1.80 12.94
C PHE A 141 -16.84 1.76 12.20
N GLN A 142 -17.54 2.88 12.17
CA GLN A 142 -18.74 3.05 11.35
C GLN A 142 -18.37 3.82 10.10
N GLY A 143 -18.77 3.32 8.94
CA GLY A 143 -18.59 4.03 7.68
C GLY A 143 -19.30 5.38 7.72
N LEU A 144 -18.53 6.47 7.63
CA LEU A 144 -19.09 7.80 7.50
C LEU A 144 -19.42 8.05 6.02
N CYS A 145 -20.68 8.32 5.71
CA CYS A 145 -21.09 8.69 4.34
C CYS A 145 -20.64 10.13 4.04
N LEU A 146 -19.37 10.28 3.65
CA LEU A 146 -18.72 11.58 3.46
C LEU A 146 -19.52 12.53 2.57
N ILE A 147 -20.15 12.02 1.50
CA ILE A 147 -20.95 12.84 0.59
C ILE A 147 -22.17 13.43 1.32
N GLN A 148 -22.91 12.62 2.09
CA GLN A 148 -24.06 13.12 2.84
C GLN A 148 -23.62 14.08 3.96
N THR A 149 -22.51 13.78 4.64
CA THR A 149 -21.96 14.65 5.67
C THR A 149 -21.52 15.99 5.08
N GLU A 150 -20.86 15.99 3.93
CA GLU A 150 -20.43 17.21 3.24
C GLU A 150 -21.63 18.04 2.80
N LEU A 151 -22.63 17.43 2.18
CA LEU A 151 -23.85 18.12 1.76
C LEU A 151 -24.56 18.78 2.96
N PHE A 152 -24.67 18.07 4.08
CA PHE A 152 -25.23 18.60 5.32
C PHE A 152 -24.42 19.77 5.88
N LEU A 153 -23.09 19.64 5.92
CA LEU A 153 -22.22 20.72 6.39
C LEU A 153 -22.31 21.94 5.47
N GLN A 154 -22.40 21.74 4.16
CA GLN A 154 -22.58 22.83 3.20
C GLN A 154 -23.94 23.52 3.38
N SER A 155 -25.03 22.79 3.66
CA SER A 155 -26.34 23.41 3.93
C SER A 155 -26.31 24.24 5.20
N GLU A 156 -25.76 23.71 6.30
CA GLU A 156 -25.60 24.44 7.57
C GLU A 156 -24.77 25.72 7.40
N LEU A 157 -23.65 25.61 6.69
CA LEU A 157 -22.74 26.74 6.46
C LEU A 157 -23.41 27.82 5.60
N ASN A 158 -24.25 27.44 4.63
CA ASN A 158 -25.04 28.37 3.84
C ASN A 158 -26.13 29.07 4.66
N GLU A 159 -26.79 28.37 5.60
CA GLU A 159 -27.74 28.99 6.52
C GLU A 159 -27.09 30.01 7.47
N ILE A 160 -25.89 29.71 7.96
CA ILE A 160 -25.14 30.65 8.81
C ILE A 160 -24.76 31.90 7.99
N ARG A 161 -24.32 31.71 6.75
CA ARG A 161 -23.97 32.82 5.84
C ARG A 161 -25.16 33.69 5.47
N THR A 162 -26.37 33.13 5.32
CA THR A 162 -27.58 33.92 5.05
C THR A 162 -28.02 34.72 6.28
N LYS A 163 -27.91 34.15 7.49
CA LYS A 163 -28.19 34.83 8.76
C LYS A 163 -27.20 35.96 9.07
N GLN A 164 -25.96 35.88 8.58
CA GLN A 164 -24.91 36.88 8.82
C GLN A 164 -24.84 38.01 7.78
N LYS A 165 -25.62 37.97 6.68
CA LYS A 165 -25.68 39.11 5.74
C LYS A 165 -26.36 40.30 6.44
N PRO A 166 -25.68 41.43 6.67
CA PRO A 166 -26.32 42.60 7.24
C PRO A 166 -27.33 43.17 6.25
N THR A 167 -28.56 43.36 6.69
CA THR A 167 -29.57 44.13 5.97
C THR A 167 -29.08 45.57 5.86
N PHE A 168 -28.57 45.98 4.70
CA PHE A 168 -28.25 47.38 4.44
C PHE A 168 -29.55 48.15 4.31
N THR A 169 -30.00 48.79 5.40
CA THR A 169 -31.10 49.75 5.37
C THR A 169 -30.61 51.01 4.65
N VAL A 170 -30.96 51.15 3.38
CA VAL A 170 -30.71 52.37 2.60
C VAL A 170 -31.65 53.45 3.13
N HIS A 171 -31.16 54.32 4.03
CA HIS A 171 -31.85 55.58 4.33
C HIS A 171 -31.62 56.56 3.19
N GLY A 172 -32.54 56.55 2.23
CA GLY A 172 -32.67 57.60 1.22
C GLY A 172 -33.07 58.92 1.88
N LYS A 173 -32.19 59.92 1.79
CA LYS A 173 -32.54 61.33 1.95
C LYS A 173 -33.07 61.84 0.62
N TYR A 174 -34.30 62.37 0.60
CA TYR A 174 -34.66 63.70 0.09
C TYR A 174 -36.01 64.09 0.70
#